data_AF-A0AAJ6UYG8-F1
#
_entry.id   AF-A0AAJ6UYG8-F1
#
_cell.length_a   1.000
_cell.length_b   1.000
_cell.length_c   1.000
_cell.angle_alpha   90.00
_cell.angle_beta   90.00
_cell.angle_gamma   90.00
#
_symmetry.space_group_name_H-M   'P 1'
#
loop_
_entity.id
_entity.type
_entity.pdbx_description
1 polymer ?
#
loop_
_entity_poly.entity_id
_entity_poly.type
_entity_poly.pdbx_seq_one_letter_code
_entity_poly.pdbx_strand_id
1 'polypeptide(L)'
;MDSTSISFPLVSHILVLSASLGLLLPCVECSSDFSTLVYKKCSNQTYNGSTESHSQTLSSLFQELLPQSSTSRFFKTTAGDENVGISAFFQCRNDLRNDECYSCVNTLPKVSNSLCKQALAARVHLDGCYFKYETDGLDVEETSTHELLHQTCSEKKVAGHGFEELKNAAFAAMESGVVSEGGFYETNYEFLHVMAQCQGDLGGCDCGECISSAIQVAEEKCGASISSQVYLDKCFMSYTYYPDGIPEKDSNYGKSTGRTVAIVLGGAALLGVGFILLKFFKSCGKKEDI
;
A
#
# COMPACT_ATOMS: atom_id res chain seq x y z
N MET A 1 85.98 -13.07 28.00
CA MET A 1 86.70 -13.00 26.72
C MET A 1 85.66 -13.04 25.63
N ASP A 2 85.81 -12.12 24.68
CA ASP A 2 85.05 -11.91 23.43
C ASP A 2 83.60 -11.41 23.48
N SER A 3 83.51 -10.07 23.48
CA SER A 3 82.98 -9.24 22.38
C SER A 3 82.10 -9.91 21.33
N THR A 4 80.90 -9.37 21.13
CA THR A 4 80.40 -8.97 19.80
C THR A 4 79.25 -7.97 19.96
N SER A 5 79.51 -6.76 19.50
CA SER A 5 78.51 -5.70 19.31
C SER A 5 77.80 -5.90 17.98
N ILE A 6 76.48 -5.72 17.92
CA ILE A 6 75.82 -5.20 16.71
C ILE A 6 74.83 -4.11 17.14
N SER A 7 75.07 -2.94 16.59
CA SER A 7 74.39 -1.66 16.80
C SER A 7 73.06 -1.57 16.07
N PHE A 8 72.05 -1.02 16.75
CA PHE A 8 70.80 -0.50 16.16
C PHE A 8 71.02 0.87 15.51
N PRO A 9 70.39 1.19 14.37
CA PRO A 9 70.12 2.57 14.01
C PRO A 9 68.77 3.03 14.58
N LEU A 10 68.82 4.23 15.15
CA LEU A 10 67.73 4.99 15.75
C LEU A 10 67.35 6.10 14.77
N VAL A 11 66.14 6.08 14.21
CA VAL A 11 65.46 7.23 13.55
C VAL A 11 63.95 7.01 13.75
N SER A 12 63.31 7.58 14.77
CA SER A 12 62.80 8.96 14.89
C SER A 12 61.66 9.32 13.92
N HIS A 13 60.43 9.24 14.47
CA HIS A 13 59.22 10.04 14.25
C HIS A 13 58.83 10.51 12.84
N ILE A 14 57.70 10.00 12.30
CA ILE A 14 56.64 10.83 11.69
C ILE A 14 55.26 10.25 12.05
N LEU A 15 54.44 11.12 12.61
CA LEU A 15 53.05 10.98 13.01
C LEU A 15 52.16 11.05 11.75
N VAL A 16 51.44 10.00 11.39
CA VAL A 16 50.40 10.08 10.34
C VAL A 16 49.04 10.00 11.04
N LEU A 17 48.53 11.17 11.43
CA LEU A 17 47.12 11.35 11.75
C LEU A 17 46.36 11.19 10.42
N SER A 18 45.78 10.01 10.19
CA SER A 18 44.86 9.82 9.06
C SER A 18 43.58 10.61 9.33
N ALA A 19 43.51 11.82 8.79
CA ALA A 19 42.29 12.58 8.69
C ALA A 19 41.35 11.85 7.71
N SER A 20 40.55 10.91 8.22
CA SER A 20 39.37 10.41 7.52
C SER A 20 38.29 11.49 7.58
N LEU A 21 38.51 12.58 6.83
CA LEU A 21 37.45 13.46 6.38
C LEU A 21 36.73 12.72 5.25
N GLY A 22 35.99 11.67 5.63
CA GLY A 22 35.03 11.06 4.74
C GLY A 22 34.01 12.13 4.41
N LEU A 23 33.93 12.48 3.13
CA LEU A 23 32.86 13.33 2.63
C LEU A 23 31.53 12.74 3.09
N LEU A 24 30.88 13.39 4.04
CA LEU A 24 29.45 13.28 4.26
C LEU A 24 28.79 13.89 3.02
N LEU A 25 28.79 13.13 1.92
CA LEU A 25 27.81 13.30 0.87
C LEU A 25 26.45 13.19 1.56
N PRO A 26 25.58 14.21 1.49
CA PRO A 26 24.20 14.02 1.88
C PRO A 26 23.69 12.85 1.06
N CYS A 27 23.33 11.76 1.72
CA CYS A 27 22.45 10.78 1.14
C CYS A 27 21.20 11.59 0.78
N VAL A 28 21.02 11.92 -0.49
CA VAL A 28 19.70 12.23 -1.00
C VAL A 28 18.99 10.90 -0.89
N GLU A 29 18.39 10.63 0.27
CA GLU A 29 17.39 9.58 0.36
C GLU A 29 16.41 9.88 -0.75
N CYS A 30 16.27 8.97 -1.72
CA CYS A 30 15.06 8.90 -2.51
C CYS A 30 13.95 8.48 -1.54
N SER A 31 13.55 9.38 -0.64
CA SER A 31 12.38 9.15 0.18
C SER A 31 11.22 9.16 -0.78
N SER A 32 10.58 8.01 -0.91
CA SER A 32 9.30 7.93 -1.60
C SER A 32 8.33 8.73 -0.76
N ASP A 33 7.79 9.83 -1.29
CA ASP A 33 6.82 10.65 -0.56
C ASP A 33 5.47 9.93 -0.52
N PHE A 34 5.32 9.07 0.49
CA PHE A 34 4.09 8.33 0.78
C PHE A 34 2.96 9.22 1.30
N SER A 35 3.19 10.52 1.45
CA SER A 35 2.24 11.48 2.02
C SER A 35 1.50 12.30 0.98
N THR A 36 1.74 12.07 -0.31
CA THR A 36 1.02 12.73 -1.40
C THR A 36 -0.46 12.37 -1.36
N LEU A 37 -1.35 13.36 -1.46
CA LEU A 37 -2.79 13.15 -1.46
C LEU A 37 -3.25 12.51 -2.79
N VAL A 38 -3.90 11.35 -2.69
CA VAL A 38 -4.61 10.73 -3.83
C VAL A 38 -6.01 11.31 -3.94
N TYR A 39 -6.84 11.14 -2.91
CA TYR A 39 -8.19 11.68 -2.87
C TYR A 39 -8.72 11.85 -1.44
N LYS A 40 -9.85 12.55 -1.34
CA LYS A 40 -10.62 12.66 -0.09
C LYS A 40 -12.12 12.51 -0.36
N LYS A 41 -12.85 12.00 0.63
CA LYS A 41 -14.31 12.04 0.71
C LYS A 41 -14.67 12.51 2.12
N CYS A 42 -15.42 13.59 2.25
CA CYS A 42 -15.88 14.11 3.54
C CYS A 42 -17.42 14.15 3.52
N SER A 43 -18.08 13.86 4.63
CA SER A 43 -19.53 14.02 4.74
C SER A 43 -19.93 15.48 4.62
N ASN A 44 -21.10 15.74 4.03
CA ASN A 44 -21.70 17.07 4.00
C ASN A 44 -22.42 17.42 5.32
N GLN A 45 -22.62 16.44 6.20
CA GLN A 45 -23.25 16.64 7.49
C GLN A 45 -22.27 17.27 8.50
N THR A 46 -22.77 18.24 9.25
CA THR A 46 -22.06 18.91 10.35
C THR A 46 -22.72 18.53 11.67
N TYR A 47 -21.92 18.30 12.71
CA TYR A 47 -22.41 17.91 14.03
C TYR A 47 -23.36 18.96 14.61
N ASN A 48 -24.60 18.56 14.94
CA ASN A 48 -25.59 19.42 15.60
C ASN A 48 -25.38 19.52 17.13
N GLY A 49 -24.49 18.70 17.72
CA GLY A 49 -24.08 18.82 19.12
C GLY A 49 -22.85 19.72 19.30
N SER A 50 -22.14 19.60 20.43
CA SER A 50 -20.91 20.38 20.65
C SER A 50 -19.78 19.92 19.73
N THR A 51 -19.49 20.73 18.71
CA THR A 51 -18.39 20.50 17.76
C THR A 51 -17.03 20.33 18.44
N GLU A 52 -16.86 20.94 19.61
CA GLU A 52 -15.70 20.80 20.47
C GLU A 52 -15.53 19.36 21.01
N SER A 53 -16.62 18.71 21.45
CA SER A 53 -16.58 17.32 21.94
C SER A 53 -16.22 16.35 20.82
N HIS A 54 -16.81 16.50 19.64
CA HIS A 54 -16.49 15.66 18.47
C HIS A 54 -15.01 15.78 18.07
N SER A 55 -14.49 17.00 18.01
CA SER A 55 -13.09 17.27 17.65
C SER A 55 -12.11 16.71 18.68
N GLN A 56 -12.47 16.76 19.98
CA GLN A 56 -11.69 16.15 21.05
C GLN A 56 -11.67 14.62 20.92
N THR A 57 -12.83 13.97 20.74
CA THR A 57 -12.93 12.52 20.55
C THR A 57 -12.12 12.06 19.34
N LEU A 58 -12.21 12.76 18.20
CA LEU A 58 -11.43 12.43 17.02
C LEU A 58 -9.92 12.60 17.25
N SER A 59 -9.50 13.61 18.01
CA SER A 59 -8.10 13.81 18.38
C SER A 59 -7.58 12.67 19.27
N SER A 60 -8.38 12.21 20.25
CA SER A 60 -8.04 11.05 21.08
C SER A 60 -7.95 9.76 20.26
N LEU A 61 -8.86 9.55 19.29
CA LEU A 61 -8.79 8.41 18.37
C LEU A 61 -7.49 8.37 17.58
N PHE A 62 -7.04 9.51 17.07
CA PHE A 62 -5.76 9.57 16.37
C PHE A 62 -4.58 9.27 17.28
N GLN A 63 -4.62 9.71 18.54
CA GLN A 63 -3.59 9.37 19.53
C GLN A 63 -3.55 7.87 19.84
N GLU A 64 -4.67 7.15 19.72
CA GLU A 64 -4.73 5.69 19.86
C GLU A 64 -4.28 4.95 18.59
N LEU A 65 -4.70 5.43 17.42
CA LEU A 65 -4.36 4.83 16.12
C LEU A 65 -2.86 4.94 15.80
N LEU A 66 -2.25 6.09 16.04
CA LEU A 66 -0.89 6.39 15.59
C LEU A 66 0.16 5.40 16.15
N PRO A 67 0.21 5.06 17.46
CA PRO A 67 1.16 4.08 17.97
C PRO A 67 1.04 2.70 17.30
N GLN A 68 -0.18 2.28 16.93
CA GLN A 68 -0.42 0.96 16.31
C GLN A 68 0.20 0.85 14.91
N SER A 69 0.38 1.98 14.20
CA SER A 69 1.05 1.99 12.88
C SER A 69 2.53 1.60 12.93
N SER A 70 3.14 1.61 14.13
CA SER A 70 4.53 1.16 14.32
C SER A 70 4.67 -0.37 14.32
N THR A 71 3.56 -1.11 14.43
CA THR A 71 3.56 -2.58 14.56
C THR A 71 2.56 -3.27 13.65
N SER A 72 1.53 -2.57 13.19
CA SER A 72 0.49 -3.08 12.30
C SER A 72 0.29 -2.20 11.07
N ARG A 73 -0.22 -2.80 9.98
CA ARG A 73 -0.64 -2.09 8.77
C ARG A 73 -2.12 -1.76 8.73
N PHE A 74 -2.89 -2.33 9.63
CA PHE A 74 -4.31 -2.07 9.78
C PHE A 74 -4.68 -2.10 11.24
N PHE A 75 -5.44 -1.11 11.68
CA PHE A 75 -6.01 -1.10 13.02
C PHE A 75 -7.31 -0.31 12.98
N LYS A 76 -8.36 -0.88 13.57
CA LYS A 76 -9.66 -0.24 13.75
C LYS A 76 -9.98 -0.13 15.23
N THR A 77 -10.58 0.98 15.62
CA THR A 77 -11.04 1.23 16.98
C THR A 77 -12.24 2.15 16.97
N THR A 78 -12.96 2.22 18.08
CA THR A 78 -14.10 3.10 18.28
C THR A 78 -13.87 3.84 19.60
N ALA A 79 -14.12 5.14 19.60
CA ALA A 79 -14.09 5.94 20.82
C ALA A 79 -15.30 6.85 20.88
N GLY A 80 -15.69 7.22 22.09
CA GLY A 80 -16.90 7.98 22.30
C GLY A 80 -17.58 7.68 23.63
N ASP A 81 -18.71 8.32 23.82
CA ASP A 81 -19.63 8.04 24.92
C ASP A 81 -20.99 7.56 24.37
N GLU A 82 -22.00 7.44 25.23
CA GLU A 82 -23.35 7.00 24.86
C GLU A 82 -24.05 7.96 23.87
N ASN A 83 -23.55 9.19 23.70
CA ASN A 83 -24.15 10.21 22.82
C ASN A 83 -23.38 10.39 21.51
N VAL A 84 -22.05 10.16 21.51
CA VAL A 84 -21.17 10.35 20.34
C VAL A 84 -20.18 9.20 20.25
N GLY A 85 -20.50 8.18 19.47
CA GLY A 85 -19.55 7.16 19.04
C GLY A 85 -18.88 7.54 17.73
N ILE A 86 -17.57 7.35 17.61
CA ILE A 86 -16.83 7.52 16.37
C ILE A 86 -16.01 6.26 16.12
N SER A 87 -16.30 5.58 15.02
CA SER A 87 -15.52 4.44 14.54
C SER A 87 -14.46 4.92 13.56
N ALA A 88 -13.21 4.46 13.73
CA ALA A 88 -12.10 4.87 12.88
C ALA A 88 -11.10 3.74 12.63
N PHE A 89 -10.41 3.81 11.50
CA PHE A 89 -9.28 2.93 11.22
C PHE A 89 -8.24 3.60 10.33
N PHE A 90 -7.00 3.12 10.39
CA PHE A 90 -6.00 3.37 9.35
C PHE A 90 -5.65 2.09 8.62
N GLN A 91 -5.18 2.24 7.39
CA GLN A 91 -4.57 1.19 6.60
C GLN A 91 -3.36 1.77 5.88
N CYS A 92 -2.19 1.18 6.10
CA CYS A 92 -1.00 1.41 5.31
C CYS A 92 -0.95 0.45 4.12
N ARG A 93 -0.21 0.84 3.09
CA ARG A 93 0.29 -0.07 2.08
C ARG A 93 1.12 -1.19 2.72
N ASN A 94 0.91 -2.42 2.27
CA ASN A 94 1.52 -3.59 2.90
C ASN A 94 3.00 -3.77 2.55
N ASP A 95 3.50 -3.14 1.48
CA ASP A 95 4.91 -3.14 1.08
C ASP A 95 5.78 -2.14 1.85
N LEU A 96 5.18 -1.19 2.56
CA LEU A 96 5.93 -0.22 3.37
C LEU A 96 6.73 -0.89 4.49
N ARG A 97 7.60 -0.14 5.15
CA ARG A 97 8.13 -0.46 6.47
C ARG A 97 7.25 0.18 7.56
N ASN A 98 7.47 -0.22 8.80
CA ASN A 98 6.66 0.31 9.92
C ASN A 98 6.96 1.78 10.21
N ASP A 99 8.19 2.23 10.02
CA ASP A 99 8.58 3.64 10.13
C ASP A 99 7.96 4.49 9.01
N GLU A 100 7.89 3.96 7.78
CA GLU A 100 7.21 4.60 6.66
C GLU A 100 5.69 4.68 6.88
N CYS A 101 5.08 3.58 7.35
CA CYS A 101 3.67 3.54 7.73
C CYS A 101 3.35 4.56 8.83
N TYR A 102 4.16 4.61 9.90
CA TYR A 102 4.02 5.58 10.97
C TYR A 102 4.10 7.02 10.46
N SER A 103 5.10 7.33 9.63
CA SER A 103 5.27 8.66 9.04
C SER A 103 4.06 9.07 8.21
N CYS A 104 3.53 8.16 7.39
CA CYS A 104 2.34 8.40 6.59
C CYS A 104 1.11 8.65 7.49
N VAL A 105 0.84 7.77 8.45
CA VAL A 105 -0.32 7.88 9.36
C VAL A 105 -0.26 9.16 10.19
N ASN A 106 0.92 9.57 10.64
CA ASN A 106 1.14 10.80 11.39
C ASN A 106 0.78 12.08 10.59
N THR A 107 0.72 11.98 9.26
CA THR A 107 0.34 13.10 8.39
C THR A 107 -1.18 13.26 8.27
N LEU A 108 -1.93 12.17 8.47
CA LEU A 108 -3.39 12.12 8.26
C LEU A 108 -4.20 13.11 9.12
N PRO A 109 -3.94 13.32 10.43
CA PRO A 109 -4.73 14.26 11.23
C PRO A 109 -4.67 15.69 10.68
N LYS A 110 -3.47 16.14 10.29
CA LYS A 110 -3.25 17.48 9.74
C LYS A 110 -3.93 17.64 8.38
N VAL A 111 -3.78 16.64 7.50
CA VAL A 111 -4.40 16.65 6.17
C VAL A 111 -5.93 16.60 6.29
N SER A 112 -6.46 15.73 7.14
CA SER A 112 -7.89 15.64 7.45
C SER A 112 -8.47 16.97 7.91
N ASN A 113 -7.88 17.60 8.93
CA ASN A 113 -8.39 18.85 9.48
C ASN A 113 -8.37 19.97 8.44
N SER A 114 -7.32 20.03 7.61
CA SER A 114 -7.21 21.00 6.52
C SER A 114 -8.29 20.80 5.44
N LEU A 115 -8.56 19.54 5.07
CA LEU A 115 -9.36 19.23 3.88
C LEU A 115 -10.82 18.88 4.16
N CYS A 116 -11.15 18.36 5.34
CA CYS A 116 -12.47 17.92 5.74
C CYS A 116 -13.05 18.71 6.93
N LYS A 117 -12.29 19.63 7.53
CA LYS A 117 -12.75 20.51 8.61
C LYS A 117 -13.42 19.71 9.74
N GLN A 118 -14.71 19.95 9.98
CA GLN A 118 -15.53 19.35 11.05
C GLN A 118 -16.55 18.36 10.48
N ALA A 119 -16.21 17.68 9.39
CA ALA A 119 -17.05 16.62 8.84
C ALA A 119 -17.26 15.51 9.88
N LEU A 120 -18.44 14.92 9.90
CA LEU A 120 -18.78 13.81 10.79
C LEU A 120 -18.27 12.46 10.28
N ALA A 121 -17.97 12.37 9.00
CA ALA A 121 -17.23 11.28 8.41
C ALA A 121 -16.20 11.81 7.43
N ALA A 122 -15.02 11.18 7.39
CA ALA A 122 -14.09 11.42 6.32
C ALA A 122 -13.26 10.19 6.00
N ARG A 123 -12.84 10.12 4.73
CA ARG A 123 -11.77 9.28 4.23
C ARG A 123 -10.75 10.17 3.54
N VAL A 124 -9.48 10.03 3.92
CA VAL A 124 -8.34 10.68 3.25
C VAL A 124 -7.36 9.60 2.86
N HIS A 125 -7.05 9.53 1.57
CA HIS A 125 -6.16 8.55 0.99
C HIS A 125 -4.88 9.24 0.51
N LEU A 126 -3.75 8.85 1.08
CA LEU A 126 -2.41 9.23 0.65
C LEU A 126 -1.76 8.04 -0.08
N ASP A 127 -0.69 8.28 -0.81
CA ASP A 127 -0.01 7.23 -1.60
C ASP A 127 0.40 6.00 -0.78
N GLY A 128 0.80 6.19 0.49
CA GLY A 128 1.24 5.10 1.37
C GLY A 128 0.22 4.63 2.40
N CYS A 129 -0.83 5.38 2.68
CA CYS A 129 -1.78 5.04 3.73
C CYS A 129 -3.07 5.85 3.59
N TYR A 130 -4.13 5.35 4.22
CA TYR A 130 -5.36 6.10 4.37
C TYR A 130 -5.95 5.87 5.74
N PHE A 131 -6.83 6.78 6.14
CA PHE A 131 -7.72 6.56 7.27
C PHE A 131 -9.15 6.87 6.89
N LYS A 132 -10.07 6.27 7.63
CA LYS A 132 -11.50 6.54 7.54
C LYS A 132 -12.03 6.66 8.97
N TYR A 133 -12.86 7.67 9.23
CA TYR A 133 -13.68 7.75 10.44
C TYR A 133 -15.12 8.07 10.08
N GLU A 134 -16.03 7.57 10.88
CA GLU A 134 -17.47 7.77 10.77
C GLU A 134 -18.06 7.91 12.18
N THR A 135 -18.92 8.91 12.36
CA THR A 135 -19.67 9.10 13.61
C THR A 135 -20.94 8.26 13.56
N ASP A 136 -21.27 7.59 14.66
CA ASP A 136 -22.45 6.74 14.79
C ASP A 136 -23.74 7.57 14.64
N GLY A 137 -24.81 6.93 14.15
CA GLY A 137 -26.12 7.58 13.98
C GLY A 137 -26.22 8.55 12.80
N LEU A 138 -25.18 8.64 11.99
CA LEU A 138 -25.28 9.24 10.67
C LEU A 138 -26.13 8.36 9.76
N ASP A 139 -27.07 8.96 9.04
CA ASP A 139 -27.62 8.40 7.80
C ASP A 139 -26.52 8.45 6.70
N VAL A 140 -25.40 7.76 6.93
CA VAL A 140 -24.46 7.45 5.85
C VAL A 140 -25.11 6.33 5.08
N GLU A 141 -25.41 6.55 3.79
CA GLU A 141 -25.81 5.44 2.93
C GLU A 141 -24.78 4.33 3.07
N GLU A 142 -25.23 3.11 3.38
CA GLU A 142 -24.32 1.97 3.50
C GLU A 142 -23.54 1.85 2.20
N THR A 143 -22.25 2.18 2.26
CA THR A 143 -21.38 2.18 1.09
C THR A 143 -21.14 0.72 0.72
N SER A 144 -21.64 0.31 -0.45
CA SER A 144 -21.37 -1.03 -0.96
C SER A 144 -19.86 -1.27 -1.03
N THR A 145 -19.39 -2.49 -0.75
CA THR A 145 -17.99 -2.91 -0.89
C THR A 145 -17.35 -2.46 -2.21
N HIS A 146 -18.18 -2.39 -3.26
CA HIS A 146 -17.80 -2.12 -4.65
C HIS A 146 -18.04 -0.66 -5.08
N GLU A 147 -18.39 0.25 -4.16
CA GLU A 147 -18.61 1.66 -4.51
C GLU A 147 -17.30 2.27 -5.02
N LEU A 148 -17.32 2.82 -6.23
CA LEU A 148 -16.18 3.55 -6.78
C LEU A 148 -16.00 4.89 -6.07
N LEU A 149 -14.86 5.05 -5.38
CA LEU A 149 -14.53 6.27 -4.65
C LEU A 149 -13.62 7.21 -5.45
N HIS A 150 -12.65 6.64 -6.17
CA HIS A 150 -11.72 7.42 -6.96
C HIS A 150 -11.11 6.57 -8.08
N GLN A 151 -10.78 7.20 -9.20
CA GLN A 151 -10.12 6.54 -10.32
C GLN A 151 -9.31 7.54 -11.14
N THR A 152 -8.14 7.10 -11.57
CA THR A 152 -7.26 7.84 -12.49
C THR A 152 -6.81 6.93 -13.63
N CYS A 153 -6.66 7.51 -14.81
CA CYS A 153 -6.02 6.88 -15.96
C CYS A 153 -4.99 7.84 -16.53
N SER A 154 -3.89 7.31 -17.04
CA SER A 154 -3.00 8.12 -17.87
C SER A 154 -3.68 8.51 -19.18
N GLU A 155 -3.43 9.74 -19.63
CA GLU A 155 -3.81 10.21 -20.96
C GLU A 155 -3.07 9.45 -22.08
N LYS A 156 -1.86 8.95 -21.77
CA LYS A 156 -1.07 8.16 -22.71
C LYS A 156 -1.71 6.80 -22.87
N LYS A 157 -2.02 6.43 -24.11
CA LYS A 157 -2.56 5.12 -24.48
C LYS A 157 -1.50 4.26 -25.11
N VAL A 158 -1.61 2.95 -24.91
CA VAL A 158 -0.77 1.95 -25.57
C VAL A 158 -1.40 1.60 -26.91
N ALA A 159 -0.62 1.72 -27.98
CA ALA A 159 -1.00 1.29 -29.32
C ALA A 159 -0.18 0.05 -29.67
N GLY A 160 -0.83 -1.07 -29.96
CA GLY A 160 -0.14 -2.31 -30.33
C GLY A 160 -0.94 -3.56 -29.98
N HIS A 161 -0.58 -4.66 -30.62
CA HIS A 161 -1.09 -5.99 -30.29
C HIS A 161 -0.37 -6.52 -29.03
N GLY A 162 -1.05 -7.31 -28.21
CA GLY A 162 -0.47 -7.98 -27.03
C GLY A 162 -0.56 -7.22 -25.71
N PHE A 163 -0.72 -5.88 -25.70
CA PHE A 163 -0.90 -5.14 -24.43
C PHE A 163 -2.13 -5.58 -23.65
N GLU A 164 -3.26 -5.77 -24.34
CA GLU A 164 -4.50 -6.20 -23.70
C GLU A 164 -4.40 -7.61 -23.13
N GLU A 165 -3.80 -8.54 -23.87
CA GLU A 165 -3.56 -9.92 -23.40
C GLU A 165 -2.63 -9.93 -22.18
N LEU A 166 -1.54 -9.16 -22.23
CA LEU A 166 -0.60 -9.00 -21.10
C LEU A 166 -1.30 -8.40 -19.88
N LYS A 167 -2.10 -7.35 -20.07
CA LYS A 167 -2.90 -6.70 -19.02
C LYS A 167 -3.85 -7.69 -18.38
N ASN A 168 -4.60 -8.44 -19.17
CA ASN A 168 -5.59 -9.38 -18.66
C ASN A 168 -4.93 -10.55 -17.91
N ALA A 169 -3.78 -11.04 -18.38
CA ALA A 169 -3.01 -12.05 -17.66
C ALA A 169 -2.48 -11.53 -16.32
N ALA A 170 -1.96 -10.30 -16.29
CA ALA A 170 -1.51 -9.65 -15.07
C ALA A 170 -2.65 -9.41 -14.06
N PHE A 171 -3.84 -9.02 -14.55
CA PHE A 171 -5.03 -8.84 -13.73
C PHE A 171 -5.52 -10.14 -13.11
N ALA A 172 -5.57 -11.23 -13.89
CA ALA A 172 -5.93 -12.55 -13.35
C ALA A 172 -4.93 -13.04 -12.28
N ALA A 173 -3.63 -12.79 -12.48
CA ALA A 173 -2.61 -13.09 -11.48
C ALA A 173 -2.80 -12.26 -10.21
N MET A 174 -3.13 -10.98 -10.35
CA MET A 174 -3.39 -10.06 -9.24
C MET A 174 -4.62 -10.45 -8.42
N GLU A 175 -5.74 -10.78 -9.08
CA GLU A 175 -6.96 -11.26 -8.42
C GLU A 175 -6.72 -12.56 -7.65
N SER A 176 -6.01 -13.54 -8.26
CA SER A 176 -5.63 -14.76 -7.54
C SER A 176 -4.63 -14.50 -6.41
N GLY A 177 -3.73 -13.53 -6.60
CA GLY A 177 -2.71 -13.15 -5.67
C GLY A 177 -3.29 -12.68 -4.35
N VAL A 178 -4.21 -11.70 -4.39
CA VAL A 178 -4.81 -11.13 -3.18
C VAL A 178 -5.56 -12.16 -2.33
N VAL A 179 -6.23 -13.14 -2.97
CA VAL A 179 -6.93 -14.22 -2.24
C VAL A 179 -5.92 -15.13 -1.53
N SER A 180 -4.79 -15.41 -2.17
CA SER A 180 -3.80 -16.37 -1.68
C SER A 180 -2.78 -15.77 -0.68
N GLU A 181 -2.54 -14.46 -0.75
CA GLU A 181 -1.51 -13.75 0.02
C GLU A 181 -2.09 -12.87 1.15
N GLY A 182 -3.39 -12.98 1.41
CA GLY A 182 -4.02 -12.30 2.55
C GLY A 182 -4.31 -10.82 2.27
N GLY A 183 -4.75 -10.51 1.06
CA GLY A 183 -5.33 -9.21 0.71
C GLY A 183 -4.38 -8.18 0.13
N PHE A 184 -3.09 -8.49 -0.06
CA PHE A 184 -2.15 -7.63 -0.78
C PHE A 184 -1.40 -8.43 -1.84
N TYR A 185 -1.21 -7.84 -3.01
CA TYR A 185 -0.42 -8.44 -4.07
C TYR A 185 0.26 -7.35 -4.90
N GLU A 186 1.55 -7.49 -5.14
CA GLU A 186 2.35 -6.60 -5.98
C GLU A 186 3.32 -7.43 -6.80
N THR A 187 3.35 -7.24 -8.11
CA THR A 187 4.27 -7.98 -8.96
C THR A 187 4.58 -7.25 -10.26
N ASN A 188 5.64 -7.72 -10.92
CA ASN A 188 5.98 -7.35 -12.28
C ASN A 188 5.62 -8.53 -13.20
N TYR A 189 4.66 -8.29 -14.10
CA TYR A 189 4.27 -9.21 -15.16
C TYR A 189 4.88 -8.71 -16.48
N GLU A 190 6.08 -9.20 -16.79
CA GLU A 190 6.91 -8.72 -17.92
C GLU A 190 7.14 -7.19 -17.86
N PHE A 191 6.43 -6.41 -18.67
CA PHE A 191 6.50 -4.96 -18.77
C PHE A 191 5.41 -4.24 -17.96
N LEU A 192 4.54 -4.97 -17.27
CA LEU A 192 3.49 -4.42 -16.41
C LEU A 192 3.88 -4.54 -14.95
N HIS A 193 3.85 -3.43 -14.24
CA HIS A 193 3.79 -3.43 -12.79
C HIS A 193 2.32 -3.41 -12.37
N VAL A 194 1.90 -4.31 -11.47
CA VAL A 194 0.55 -4.36 -10.93
C VAL A 194 0.59 -4.42 -9.40
N MET A 195 -0.39 -3.78 -8.76
CA MET A 195 -0.54 -3.78 -7.31
C MET A 195 -2.03 -3.76 -6.96
N ALA A 196 -2.42 -4.56 -5.97
CA ALA A 196 -3.75 -4.56 -5.39
C ALA A 196 -3.69 -4.71 -3.87
N GLN A 197 -4.63 -4.07 -3.18
CA GLN A 197 -4.81 -4.24 -1.76
C GLN A 197 -6.29 -4.17 -1.36
N CYS A 198 -6.71 -5.08 -0.51
CA CYS A 198 -7.99 -5.08 0.18
C CYS A 198 -7.87 -4.41 1.56
N GLN A 199 -9.00 -3.94 2.07
CA GLN A 199 -9.11 -3.49 3.46
C GLN A 199 -8.78 -4.66 4.40
N GLY A 200 -8.02 -4.39 5.47
CA GLY A 200 -7.44 -5.43 6.33
C GLY A 200 -8.42 -6.32 7.10
N ASP A 201 -9.72 -6.02 7.11
CA ASP A 201 -10.77 -6.85 7.70
C ASP A 201 -11.68 -7.54 6.67
N LEU A 202 -11.32 -7.48 5.39
CA LEU A 202 -12.05 -8.16 4.31
C LEU A 202 -11.59 -9.62 4.17
N GLY A 203 -12.55 -10.55 4.09
CA GLY A 203 -12.26 -11.96 3.87
C GLY A 203 -11.66 -12.24 2.49
N GLY A 204 -10.97 -13.38 2.32
CA GLY A 204 -10.25 -13.69 1.07
C GLY A 204 -11.14 -13.69 -0.18
N CYS A 205 -12.35 -14.25 -0.10
CA CYS A 205 -13.28 -14.29 -1.24
C CYS A 205 -13.86 -12.91 -1.56
N ASP A 206 -14.34 -12.19 -0.53
CA ASP A 206 -14.83 -10.81 -0.67
C ASP A 206 -13.74 -9.88 -1.22
N CYS A 207 -12.48 -10.12 -0.86
CA CYS A 207 -11.32 -9.42 -1.39
C CYS A 207 -11.11 -9.69 -2.88
N GLY A 208 -11.19 -10.95 -3.31
CA GLY A 208 -11.16 -11.31 -4.73
C GLY A 208 -12.27 -10.63 -5.51
N GLU A 209 -13.50 -10.67 -5.01
CA GLU A 209 -14.67 -10.02 -5.64
C GLU A 209 -14.51 -8.49 -5.74
N CYS A 210 -13.95 -7.86 -4.69
CA CYS A 210 -13.66 -6.44 -4.70
C CYS A 210 -12.64 -6.08 -5.79
N ILE A 211 -11.53 -6.83 -5.89
CA ILE A 211 -10.51 -6.60 -6.92
C ILE A 211 -11.06 -6.88 -8.32
N SER A 212 -11.90 -7.91 -8.49
CA SER A 212 -12.59 -8.19 -9.75
C SER A 212 -13.46 -7.01 -10.21
N SER A 213 -14.18 -6.39 -9.27
CA SER A 213 -14.97 -5.18 -9.55
C SER A 213 -14.09 -3.99 -9.91
N ALA A 214 -12.94 -3.83 -9.25
CA ALA A 214 -12.00 -2.75 -9.54
C ALA A 214 -11.37 -2.91 -10.94
N ILE A 215 -11.09 -4.16 -11.34
CA ILE A 215 -10.63 -4.51 -12.70
C ILE A 215 -11.69 -4.13 -13.74
N GLN A 216 -12.96 -4.48 -13.52
CA GLN A 216 -14.05 -4.11 -14.44
C GLN A 216 -14.14 -2.59 -14.62
N VAL A 217 -14.04 -1.82 -13.52
CA VAL A 217 -13.99 -0.35 -13.59
C VAL A 217 -12.78 0.14 -14.41
N ALA A 218 -11.60 -0.46 -14.24
CA ALA A 218 -10.41 -0.10 -15.00
C ALA A 218 -10.59 -0.37 -16.50
N GLU A 219 -11.20 -1.49 -16.87
CA GLU A 219 -11.48 -1.86 -18.26
C GLU A 219 -12.47 -0.89 -18.91
N GLU A 220 -13.58 -0.59 -18.23
CA GLU A 220 -14.62 0.31 -18.73
C GLU A 220 -14.14 1.77 -18.83
N LYS A 221 -13.39 2.24 -17.83
CA LYS A 221 -13.07 3.67 -17.71
C LYS A 221 -11.67 4.05 -18.17
N CYS A 222 -10.70 3.14 -18.16
CA CYS A 222 -9.33 3.42 -18.58
C CYS A 222 -8.94 2.74 -19.90
N GLY A 223 -9.62 1.67 -20.32
CA GLY A 223 -9.37 0.99 -21.59
C GLY A 223 -7.88 0.73 -21.84
N ALA A 224 -7.34 1.35 -22.90
CA ALA A 224 -5.95 1.20 -23.33
C ALA A 224 -4.95 2.18 -22.70
N SER A 225 -5.28 2.84 -21.58
CA SER A 225 -4.33 3.72 -20.88
C SER A 225 -3.07 2.98 -20.44
N ILE A 226 -1.93 3.67 -20.43
CA ILE A 226 -0.64 3.07 -20.05
C ILE A 226 -0.54 2.81 -18.54
N SER A 227 -1.33 3.51 -17.73
CA SER A 227 -1.48 3.27 -16.30
C SER A 227 -2.88 3.61 -15.82
N SER A 228 -3.28 2.99 -14.72
CA SER A 228 -4.54 3.24 -14.03
C SER A 228 -4.40 3.01 -12.53
N GLN A 229 -5.17 3.75 -11.75
CA GLN A 229 -5.44 3.46 -10.34
C GLN A 229 -6.95 3.52 -10.12
N VAL A 230 -7.51 2.51 -9.44
CA VAL A 230 -8.93 2.41 -9.12
C VAL A 230 -9.07 2.13 -7.64
N TYR A 231 -9.86 2.94 -6.94
CA TYR A 231 -10.13 2.84 -5.51
C TYR A 231 -11.62 2.64 -5.29
N LEU A 232 -11.98 1.45 -4.81
CA LEU A 232 -13.31 1.14 -4.31
C LEU A 232 -13.38 1.34 -2.79
N ASP A 233 -14.54 1.18 -2.17
CA ASP A 233 -14.70 1.34 -0.72
C ASP A 233 -13.80 0.41 0.09
N LYS A 234 -13.64 -0.85 -0.35
CA LYS A 234 -12.91 -1.87 0.42
C LYS A 234 -11.64 -2.40 -0.26
N CYS A 235 -11.25 -1.89 -1.42
CA CYS A 235 -10.01 -2.30 -2.08
C CYS A 235 -9.53 -1.26 -3.08
N PHE A 236 -8.29 -1.38 -3.51
CA PHE A 236 -7.75 -0.64 -4.64
C PHE A 236 -6.90 -1.55 -5.53
N MET A 237 -6.76 -1.15 -6.79
CA MET A 237 -5.77 -1.71 -7.71
C MET A 237 -5.07 -0.60 -8.46
N SER A 238 -3.86 -0.87 -8.92
CA SER A 238 -3.12 -0.04 -9.86
C SER A 238 -2.33 -0.88 -10.86
N TYR A 239 -2.09 -0.34 -12.05
CA TYR A 239 -1.08 -0.86 -12.96
C TYR A 239 -0.34 0.26 -13.66
N THR A 240 0.89 -0.01 -14.08
CA THR A 240 1.66 0.84 -14.99
C THR A 240 2.45 -0.03 -15.96
N TYR A 241 2.34 0.31 -17.25
CA TYR A 241 3.08 -0.34 -18.33
C TYR A 241 4.34 0.44 -18.69
N TYR A 242 5.45 -0.29 -18.78
CA TYR A 242 6.77 0.25 -19.07
C TYR A 242 7.27 -0.29 -20.41
N PRO A 243 7.02 0.40 -21.53
CA PRO A 243 7.38 -0.10 -22.87
C PRO A 243 8.90 -0.28 -23.04
N ASP A 244 9.70 0.49 -22.29
CA ASP A 244 11.16 0.48 -22.34
C ASP A 244 11.79 -0.43 -21.26
N GLY A 245 10.97 -1.24 -20.58
CA GLY A 245 11.39 -2.04 -19.43
C GLY A 245 11.07 -1.38 -18.09
N ILE A 246 10.79 -2.19 -17.08
CA ILE A 246 10.48 -1.71 -15.73
C ILE A 246 11.77 -1.14 -15.12
N PRO A 247 11.76 0.10 -14.59
CA PRO A 247 12.92 0.67 -13.92
C PRO A 247 13.39 -0.24 -12.79
N GLU A 248 14.65 -0.67 -12.83
CA GLU A 248 15.25 -1.37 -11.70
C GLU A 248 15.35 -0.39 -10.52
N LYS A 249 14.70 -0.71 -9.40
CA LYS A 249 15.00 -0.03 -8.14
C LYS A 249 16.40 -0.49 -7.73
N ASP A 250 17.37 0.42 -7.65
CA ASP A 250 18.68 0.17 -7.03
C ASP A 250 18.47 -0.15 -5.53
N SER A 251 18.18 -1.40 -5.20
CA SER A 251 17.92 -1.83 -3.83
C SER A 251 19.18 -2.45 -3.22
N ASN A 252 19.93 -1.65 -2.47
CA ASN A 252 20.92 -2.13 -1.51
C ASN A 252 20.23 -2.59 -0.20
N TYR A 253 19.18 -3.39 -0.33
CA TYR A 253 18.44 -3.97 0.80
C TYR A 253 18.22 -5.45 0.57
N GLY A 254 18.97 -6.26 1.32
CA GLY A 254 18.82 -7.72 1.31
C GLY A 254 17.45 -8.12 1.85
N LYS A 255 16.53 -8.47 0.96
CA LYS A 255 15.53 -9.51 1.20
C LYS A 255 15.09 -10.10 -0.15
N SER A 256 15.61 -11.29 -0.44
CA SER A 256 15.15 -12.13 -1.53
C SER A 256 13.65 -12.42 -1.37
N THR A 257 12.87 -12.20 -2.43
CA THR A 257 12.10 -13.26 -3.16
C THR A 257 11.44 -12.59 -4.37
N GLY A 258 12.24 -12.23 -5.37
CA GLY A 258 11.71 -12.03 -6.72
C GLY A 258 11.47 -13.40 -7.33
N ARG A 259 10.25 -13.92 -7.26
CA ARG A 259 9.86 -15.13 -8.00
C ARG A 259 9.61 -14.74 -9.45
N THR A 260 10.65 -14.80 -10.28
CA THR A 260 10.51 -14.79 -11.73
C THR A 260 9.71 -16.01 -12.16
N VAL A 261 8.48 -15.81 -12.65
CA VAL A 261 7.74 -16.87 -13.34
C VAL A 261 8.24 -16.92 -14.77
N ALA A 262 9.05 -17.93 -15.08
CA ALA A 262 9.39 -18.26 -16.46
C ALA A 262 8.20 -19.00 -17.09
N ILE A 263 7.51 -18.39 -18.04
CA ILE A 263 6.47 -19.05 -18.83
C ILE A 263 7.17 -19.95 -19.85
N VAL A 264 7.15 -21.26 -19.61
CA VAL A 264 7.49 -22.26 -20.62
C VAL A 264 6.31 -22.37 -21.57
N LEU A 265 6.47 -21.82 -22.77
CA LEU A 265 5.52 -21.99 -23.87
C LEU A 265 5.47 -23.48 -24.26
N GLY A 266 4.33 -24.12 -24.01
CA GLY A 266 3.96 -25.41 -24.59
C GLY A 266 3.48 -26.46 -23.59
N GLY A 267 2.16 -26.62 -23.47
CA GLY A 267 1.55 -27.93 -23.20
C GLY A 267 1.06 -28.30 -21.79
N ALA A 268 0.99 -27.36 -20.82
CA ALA A 268 0.55 -27.69 -19.44
C ALA A 268 -0.58 -26.79 -18.87
N ALA A 269 -1.27 -26.01 -19.72
CA ALA A 269 -2.30 -25.05 -19.26
C ALA A 269 -3.58 -25.70 -18.69
N LEU A 270 -3.84 -26.99 -18.92
CA LEU A 270 -5.09 -27.63 -18.46
C LEU A 270 -5.01 -28.23 -17.05
N LEU A 271 -3.82 -28.56 -16.53
CA LEU A 271 -3.69 -29.17 -15.21
C LEU A 271 -3.40 -28.14 -14.11
N GLY A 272 -2.68 -27.05 -14.43
CA GLY A 272 -2.39 -25.97 -13.48
C GLY A 272 -3.62 -25.14 -13.10
N VAL A 273 -4.45 -24.81 -14.10
CA VAL A 273 -5.71 -24.08 -13.87
C VAL A 273 -6.67 -24.92 -13.01
N GLY A 274 -6.75 -26.23 -13.25
CA GLY A 274 -7.59 -27.13 -12.43
C GLY A 274 -7.17 -27.20 -10.96
N PHE A 275 -5.87 -27.23 -10.67
CA PHE A 275 -5.37 -27.28 -9.28
C PHE A 275 -5.56 -25.94 -8.54
N ILE A 276 -5.40 -24.82 -9.25
CA ILE A 276 -5.65 -23.48 -8.70
C ILE A 276 -7.15 -23.29 -8.44
N LEU A 277 -8.02 -23.67 -9.38
CA LEU A 277 -9.48 -23.62 -9.20
C LEU A 277 -9.96 -24.51 -8.04
N LEU A 278 -9.37 -25.69 -7.83
CA LEU A 278 -9.68 -26.54 -6.67
C LEU A 278 -9.27 -25.92 -5.33
N LYS A 279 -8.19 -25.12 -5.29
CA LYS A 279 -7.82 -24.33 -4.11
C LYS A 279 -8.78 -23.16 -3.90
N PHE A 280 -9.23 -22.49 -4.97
CA PHE A 280 -10.27 -21.46 -4.93
C PHE A 280 -11.58 -21.98 -4.31
N PHE A 281 -12.09 -23.12 -4.80
CA PHE A 281 -13.31 -23.74 -4.22
C PHE A 281 -13.14 -24.16 -2.75
N LYS A 282 -11.94 -24.58 -2.34
CA LYS A 282 -11.67 -24.97 -0.95
C LYS A 282 -11.54 -23.77 -0.01
N SER A 283 -11.08 -22.62 -0.51
CA SER A 283 -10.96 -21.37 0.27
C SER A 283 -12.32 -20.70 0.46
N CYS A 284 -13.16 -20.66 -0.58
CA CYS A 284 -14.51 -20.09 -0.50
C CYS A 284 -15.60 -21.07 0.00
N GLY A 285 -15.26 -22.35 0.16
CA GLY A 285 -16.19 -23.40 0.61
C GLY A 285 -16.30 -23.58 2.12
N LYS A 286 -15.53 -22.87 2.94
CA LYS A 286 -15.66 -22.93 4.41
C LYS A 286 -16.57 -21.80 4.89
N LYS A 287 -17.88 -22.04 4.87
CA LYS A 287 -18.81 -21.31 5.73
C LYS A 287 -18.63 -21.84 7.16
N GLU A 288 -18.36 -20.96 8.11
CA GLU A 288 -18.40 -21.29 9.53
C GLU A 288 -19.88 -21.32 9.96
N ASP A 289 -20.37 -22.53 10.26
CA ASP A 289 -21.41 -22.70 11.27
C ASP A 289 -20.70 -22.62 12.63
N ILE A 290 -21.08 -21.64 13.46
CA ILE A 290 -21.23 -21.68 14.93
C ILE A 290 -21.90 -20.39 15.39
#